data_AF-A0A9P3H356-F1
#
_entry.id   AF-A0A9P3H356-F1
#
_cell.length_a   1.000
_cell.length_b   1.000
_cell.length_c   1.000
_cell.angle_alpha   90.00
_cell.angle_beta   90.00
_cell.angle_gamma   90.00
#
_symmetry.space_group_name_H-M   'P 1'
#
loop_
_entity.id
_entity.type
_entity.pdbx_description
1 polymer ?
#
loop_
_entity_poly.entity_id
_entity_poly.type
_entity_poly.pdbx_seq_one_letter_code
_entity_poly.pdbx_strand_id
1 'polypeptide(L)'
;MPAIAETTCYNLSKFRATMKSFRVLDDNIMLRLNETNTHAEAACANFFNELVAAYVKRDASIKFCLETMDRNIATKKEKLYQDPDDYTLKDSIMTDESKRQIIANESVVEDIVRGRSLKAFQERCALYDLPENMQEFLDKRHG
;
A
#
# COMPACT_ATOMS: atom_id res chain seq x y z
N MET A 1 -12.31 -11.72 0.58
CA MET A 1 -12.88 -10.65 -0.27
C MET A 1 -11.87 -9.52 -0.34
N PRO A 2 -11.65 -8.89 -1.51
CA PRO A 2 -10.71 -7.76 -1.61
C PRO A 2 -11.23 -6.58 -0.79
N ALA A 3 -10.31 -5.82 -0.17
CA ALA A 3 -10.66 -4.67 0.65
C ALA A 3 -11.26 -3.50 -0.15
N ILE A 4 -11.18 -3.56 -1.48
CA ILE A 4 -11.67 -2.55 -2.42
C ILE A 4 -12.32 -3.21 -3.64
N ALA A 5 -13.25 -2.52 -4.30
CA ALA A 5 -13.88 -2.99 -5.53
C ALA A 5 -12.99 -2.75 -6.78
N GLU A 6 -13.08 -3.60 -7.81
CA GLU A 6 -12.33 -3.45 -9.07
C GLU A 6 -12.49 -2.06 -9.72
N THR A 7 -13.70 -1.47 -9.63
CA THR A 7 -13.97 -0.11 -10.14
C THR A 7 -13.09 0.98 -9.52
N THR A 8 -12.54 0.72 -8.33
CA THR A 8 -11.58 1.60 -7.67
C THR A 8 -10.23 1.61 -8.38
N CYS A 9 -9.79 0.47 -8.91
CA CYS A 9 -8.50 0.33 -9.59
C CYS A 9 -8.46 1.08 -10.93
N TYR A 10 -9.60 1.13 -11.63
CA TYR A 10 -9.72 1.87 -12.91
C TYR A 10 -9.80 3.39 -12.73
N ASN A 11 -10.09 3.88 -11.51
CA ASN A 11 -10.24 5.30 -11.19
C ASN A 11 -9.14 5.74 -10.20
N LEU A 12 -8.07 6.35 -10.72
CA LEU A 12 -6.92 6.78 -9.91
C LEU A 12 -7.29 7.73 -8.77
N SER A 13 -8.25 8.64 -8.97
CA SER A 13 -8.68 9.56 -7.91
C SER A 13 -9.32 8.80 -6.75
N LYS A 14 -10.16 7.80 -7.06
CA LYS A 14 -10.77 6.94 -6.06
C LYS A 14 -9.72 6.05 -5.38
N PHE A 15 -8.82 5.44 -6.15
CA PHE A 15 -7.71 4.65 -5.60
C PHE A 15 -6.87 5.46 -4.61
N ARG A 16 -6.42 6.66 -4.99
CA ARG A 16 -5.62 7.56 -4.12
C ARG A 16 -6.39 7.95 -2.86
N ALA A 17 -7.67 8.27 -2.98
CA ALA A 17 -8.51 8.60 -1.82
C ALA A 17 -8.64 7.41 -0.86
N THR A 18 -8.79 6.19 -1.38
CA THR A 18 -8.84 4.96 -0.57
C THR A 18 -7.50 4.65 0.09
N MET A 19 -6.38 4.76 -0.62
CA MET A 19 -5.06 4.56 -0.01
C MET A 19 -4.79 5.57 1.10
N LYS A 20 -5.20 6.84 0.91
CA LYS A 20 -5.14 7.86 1.97
C LYS A 20 -6.00 7.49 3.18
N SER A 21 -7.24 7.03 2.98
CA SER A 21 -8.10 6.65 4.12
C SER A 21 -7.58 5.43 4.89
N PHE A 22 -6.81 4.55 4.25
CA PHE A 22 -6.16 3.42 4.92
C PHE A 22 -4.87 3.80 5.67
N ARG A 23 -4.37 5.03 5.51
CA ARG A 23 -3.17 5.54 6.20
C ARG A 23 -3.48 6.41 7.41
N VAL A 24 -4.75 6.54 7.80
CA VAL A 24 -5.14 7.37 8.95
C VAL A 24 -4.42 6.98 10.25
N LEU A 25 -4.15 5.69 10.46
CA LEU A 25 -3.37 5.23 11.62
C LEU A 25 -1.94 5.78 11.58
N ASP A 26 -1.27 5.64 10.43
CA ASP A 26 0.09 6.13 10.20
C ASP A 26 0.19 7.66 10.25
N ASP A 27 -0.74 8.36 9.61
CA ASP A 27 -0.81 9.83 9.60
C ASP A 27 -0.96 10.40 11.02
N ASN A 28 -1.61 9.67 11.92
CA ASN A 28 -1.83 10.04 13.32
C ASN A 28 -0.98 9.24 14.29
N ILE A 29 0.10 8.60 13.84
CA ILE A 29 0.85 7.66 14.67
C ILE A 29 1.37 8.28 15.97
N MET A 30 1.89 9.50 15.91
CA MET A 30 2.41 10.20 17.10
C MET A 30 1.30 10.49 18.11
N LEU A 31 0.11 10.88 17.64
CA LEU A 31 -1.04 11.11 18.51
C LEU A 31 -1.44 9.80 19.21
N ARG A 32 -1.55 8.71 18.44
CA ARG A 32 -1.95 7.40 18.96
C ARG A 32 -0.91 6.81 19.92
N LEU A 33 0.38 6.99 19.64
CA LEU A 33 1.46 6.57 20.53
C LEU A 33 1.47 7.36 21.83
N ASN A 34 1.16 8.66 21.80
CA ASN A 34 1.05 9.46 23.02
C ASN A 34 -0.14 9.03 23.91
N GLU A 35 -1.19 8.46 23.32
CA GLU A 35 -2.35 7.89 24.03
C GLU A 35 -2.11 6.44 24.51
N THR A 36 -1.09 5.76 23.96
CA THR A 36 -0.76 4.38 24.30
C THR A 36 0.13 4.33 25.54
N ASN A 37 -0.09 3.37 26.44
CA ASN A 37 0.85 3.13 27.55
C ASN A 37 2.12 2.44 27.01
N THR A 38 3.07 3.22 26.49
CA THR A 38 4.27 2.69 25.82
C THR A 38 5.28 2.01 26.75
N HIS A 39 5.05 2.05 28.06
CA HIS A 39 5.82 1.29 29.05
C HIS A 39 5.26 -0.11 29.29
N ALA A 40 4.05 -0.41 28.82
CA ALA A 40 3.46 -1.73 28.91
C ALA A 40 3.65 -2.48 27.58
N GLU A 41 4.43 -3.56 27.62
CA GLU A 41 4.72 -4.40 26.46
C GLU A 41 3.45 -4.85 25.74
N ALA A 42 2.42 -5.28 26.47
CA ALA A 42 1.13 -5.68 25.91
C ALA A 42 0.41 -4.56 25.15
N ALA A 43 0.55 -3.30 25.60
CA ALA A 43 -0.05 -2.16 24.90
C ALA A 43 0.70 -1.85 23.60
N CYS A 44 2.03 -1.90 23.61
CA CYS A 44 2.86 -1.80 22.41
C CYS A 44 2.59 -2.94 21.43
N ALA A 45 2.45 -4.17 21.90
CA ALA A 45 2.10 -5.33 21.08
C ALA A 45 0.74 -5.15 20.38
N ASN A 46 -0.27 -4.66 21.10
CA ASN A 46 -1.58 -4.38 20.52
C ASN A 46 -1.52 -3.30 19.45
N PHE A 47 -0.81 -2.20 19.72
CA PHE A 47 -0.64 -1.12 18.75
C PHE A 47 0.15 -1.58 17.51
N PHE A 48 1.20 -2.37 17.71
CA PHE A 48 1.96 -2.97 16.61
C PHE A 48 1.09 -3.88 15.74
N ASN A 49 0.21 -4.69 16.33
CA ASN A 49 -0.75 -5.50 15.59
C ASN A 49 -1.71 -4.65 14.74
N GLU A 50 -2.14 -3.48 15.23
CA GLU A 50 -2.93 -2.52 14.43
C GLU A 50 -2.14 -2.01 13.22
N LEU A 51 -0.86 -1.67 13.39
CA LEU A 51 0.03 -1.25 12.30
C LEU A 51 0.19 -2.37 11.26
N VAL A 52 0.48 -3.59 11.69
CA VAL A 52 0.65 -4.74 10.79
C VAL A 52 -0.64 -5.02 10.01
N ALA A 53 -1.79 -4.98 10.67
CA ALA A 53 -3.08 -5.15 10.00
C ALA A 53 -3.32 -4.08 8.94
N ALA A 54 -2.93 -2.83 9.22
CA ALA A 54 -3.01 -1.73 8.25
C ALA A 54 -2.07 -1.97 7.04
N TYR A 55 -0.83 -2.43 7.27
CA TYR A 55 0.13 -2.78 6.21
C TYR A 55 -0.40 -3.86 5.30
N VAL A 56 -0.86 -4.98 5.88
CA VAL A 56 -1.43 -6.11 5.13
C VAL A 56 -2.61 -5.65 4.27
N LYS A 57 -3.50 -4.81 4.82
CA LYS A 57 -4.65 -4.29 4.09
C LYS A 57 -4.24 -3.43 2.90
N ARG A 58 -3.22 -2.57 3.05
CA ARG A 58 -2.74 -1.71 1.97
C ARG A 58 -2.00 -2.49 0.89
N ASP A 59 -1.10 -3.40 1.27
CA ASP A 59 -0.38 -4.28 0.34
C ASP A 59 -1.35 -5.11 -0.50
N ALA A 60 -2.35 -5.73 0.15
CA ALA A 60 -3.36 -6.51 -0.54
C ALA A 60 -4.17 -5.65 -1.52
N SER A 61 -4.47 -4.39 -1.18
CA SER A 61 -5.22 -3.47 -2.05
C SER A 61 -4.40 -3.02 -3.26
N ILE A 62 -3.12 -2.70 -3.07
CA ILE A 62 -2.20 -2.34 -4.15
C ILE A 62 -2.04 -3.53 -5.10
N LYS A 63 -1.73 -4.72 -4.56
CA LYS A 63 -1.54 -5.94 -5.35
C LYS A 63 -2.80 -6.29 -6.15
N PHE A 64 -3.97 -6.23 -5.52
CA PHE A 64 -5.25 -6.47 -6.19
C PHE A 64 -5.46 -5.52 -7.38
N CYS A 65 -5.14 -4.23 -7.23
CA CYS A 65 -5.26 -3.29 -8.34
C CYS A 65 -4.22 -3.51 -9.43
N LEU A 66 -2.99 -3.89 -9.10
CA LEU A 66 -1.99 -4.27 -10.10
C LEU A 66 -2.47 -5.46 -10.96
N GLU A 67 -2.93 -6.53 -10.31
CA GLU A 67 -3.48 -7.71 -10.99
C GLU A 67 -4.71 -7.39 -11.86
N THR A 68 -5.58 -6.50 -11.37
CA THR A 68 -6.76 -6.03 -12.11
C THR A 68 -6.36 -5.25 -13.37
N MET A 69 -5.40 -4.33 -13.23
CA MET A 69 -4.89 -3.54 -14.35
C MET A 69 -4.14 -4.42 -15.36
N ASP A 70 -3.34 -5.38 -14.89
CA ASP A 70 -2.64 -6.36 -15.73
C ASP A 70 -3.61 -7.17 -16.58
N ARG A 71 -4.68 -7.69 -15.97
CA ARG A 71 -5.72 -8.46 -16.68
C ARG A 71 -6.42 -7.61 -17.76
N ASN A 72 -6.76 -6.37 -17.42
CA ASN A 72 -7.41 -5.45 -18.34
C ASN A 72 -6.49 -5.07 -19.52
N ILE A 73 -5.22 -4.76 -19.26
CA ILE A 73 -4.23 -4.47 -20.30
C ILE A 73 -3.99 -5.69 -21.20
N ALA A 74 -3.84 -6.88 -20.62
CA ALA A 74 -3.66 -8.11 -21.38
C ALA A 74 -4.85 -8.39 -22.30
N THR A 75 -6.07 -8.22 -21.80
CA THR A 75 -7.31 -8.37 -22.60
C THR A 75 -7.35 -7.38 -23.77
N LYS A 76 -6.94 -6.13 -23.55
CA LYS A 76 -6.88 -5.13 -24.62
C LYS A 76 -5.78 -5.41 -25.64
N LYS A 77 -4.62 -5.89 -25.19
CA LYS A 77 -3.51 -6.29 -26.08
C LYS A 77 -3.90 -7.46 -26.99
N GLU A 78 -4.64 -8.44 -26.48
CA GLU A 78 -5.17 -9.53 -27.30
C GLU A 78 -6.12 -9.03 -28.39
N LYS A 79 -6.99 -8.06 -28.06
CA LYS A 79 -7.87 -7.44 -29.06
C LYS A 79 -7.08 -6.63 -30.10
N LEU A 80 -6.05 -5.91 -29.68
CA LEU A 80 -5.18 -5.16 -30.60
C LEU A 80 -4.39 -6.09 -31.53
N TYR A 81 -4.07 -7.31 -31.10
CA TYR A 81 -3.45 -8.31 -31.97
C TYR A 81 -4.38 -8.72 -33.13
N GLN A 82 -5.70 -8.71 -32.90
CA GLN A 82 -6.71 -9.03 -33.92
C GLN A 82 -6.98 -7.87 -34.88
N ASP A 83 -6.82 -6.63 -34.41
CA ASP A 83 -6.94 -5.41 -35.22
C ASP A 83 -5.79 -4.42 -34.90
N PRO A 84 -4.63 -4.55 -35.57
CA PRO A 84 -3.45 -3.74 -35.27
C PRO A 84 -3.60 -2.23 -35.54
N ASP A 85 -4.58 -1.84 -36.36
CA ASP A 85 -4.83 -0.44 -36.74
C ASP A 85 -5.89 0.24 -35.87
N ASP A 86 -6.38 -0.40 -34.80
CA ASP A 86 -7.24 0.24 -33.79
C ASP A 86 -6.42 1.19 -32.90
N TYR A 87 -6.20 2.40 -33.40
CA TYR A 87 -5.51 3.48 -32.68
C TYR A 87 -6.23 3.88 -31.38
N THR A 88 -7.56 3.77 -31.32
CA THR A 88 -8.32 4.10 -30.11
C THR A 88 -8.01 3.10 -29.00
N LEU A 89 -7.93 1.82 -29.34
CA LEU A 89 -7.54 0.76 -28.41
C LEU A 89 -6.09 0.91 -27.96
N LYS A 90 -5.19 1.28 -28.88
CA LYS A 90 -3.78 1.57 -28.56
C LYS A 90 -3.63 2.70 -27.54
N ASP A 91 -4.30 3.83 -27.76
CA ASP A 91 -4.31 4.97 -26.83
C ASP A 91 -4.90 4.58 -25.46
N SER A 92 -5.95 3.75 -25.48
CA SER A 92 -6.55 3.20 -24.26
C SER A 92 -5.58 2.32 -23.47
N ILE A 93 -4.80 1.48 -24.14
CA ILE A 93 -3.76 0.64 -23.51
C ILE A 93 -2.68 1.52 -22.88
N MET A 94 -2.16 2.51 -23.60
CA MET A 94 -1.14 3.44 -23.07
C MET A 94 -1.62 4.19 -21.83
N THR A 95 -2.89 4.61 -21.84
CA THR A 95 -3.53 5.24 -20.68
C THR A 95 -3.58 4.29 -19.49
N ASP A 96 -3.97 3.03 -19.70
CA ASP A 96 -4.07 2.05 -18.63
C ASP A 96 -2.69 1.60 -18.11
N GLU A 97 -1.67 1.49 -18.97
CA GLU A 97 -0.28 1.26 -18.55
C GLU A 97 0.24 2.40 -17.68
N SER A 98 -0.09 3.65 -18.03
CA SER A 98 0.27 4.83 -17.22
C SER A 98 -0.41 4.79 -15.85
N LYS A 99 -1.71 4.43 -15.79
CA LYS A 99 -2.43 4.26 -14.53
C LYS A 99 -1.84 3.12 -13.68
N ARG A 100 -1.52 1.99 -14.31
CA ARG A 100 -0.89 0.84 -13.66
C ARG A 100 0.45 1.24 -13.04
N GLN A 101 1.27 2.02 -13.76
CA GLN A 101 2.55 2.50 -13.23
C GLN A 101 2.35 3.39 -12.00
N ILE A 102 1.33 4.25 -11.99
CA ILE A 102 0.99 5.07 -10.82
C ILE A 102 0.61 4.18 -9.62
N ILE A 103 -0.16 3.11 -9.84
CA ILE A 103 -0.51 2.15 -8.80
C ILE A 103 0.74 1.40 -8.31
N ALA A 104 1.66 1.04 -9.21
CA ALA A 104 2.91 0.37 -8.84
C ALA A 104 3.81 1.26 -7.97
N ASN A 105 3.86 2.56 -8.26
CA ASN A 105 4.59 3.53 -7.44
C ASN A 105 4.02 3.63 -6.01
N GLU A 106 2.76 3.25 -5.81
CA GLU A 106 2.14 3.25 -4.47
C GLU A 106 2.80 2.23 -3.53
N SER A 107 3.40 1.15 -4.05
CA SER A 107 4.19 0.23 -3.23
C SER A 107 5.41 0.93 -2.61
N VAL A 108 6.05 1.84 -3.35
CA VAL A 108 7.19 2.63 -2.84
C VAL A 108 6.70 3.60 -1.76
N VAL A 109 5.54 4.22 -1.97
CA VAL A 109 4.91 5.08 -0.94
C VAL A 109 4.60 4.26 0.31
N GLU A 110 4.10 3.05 0.15
CA GLU A 110 3.82 2.15 1.26
C GLU A 110 5.07 1.80 2.07
N ASP A 111 6.18 1.47 1.41
CA ASP A 111 7.46 1.23 2.09
C ASP A 111 7.96 2.47 2.87
N ILE A 112 7.76 3.67 2.30
CA ILE A 112 8.11 4.93 2.99
C ILE A 112 7.25 5.14 4.24
N VAL A 113 5.94 4.97 4.12
CA VAL A 113 5.01 5.15 5.23
C VAL A 113 5.28 4.11 6.32
N ARG A 114 5.41 2.83 5.95
CA ARG A 114 5.75 1.75 6.88
C ARG A 114 7.03 2.01 7.64
N GLY A 115 8.10 2.43 6.95
CA GLY A 115 9.39 2.71 7.60
C GLY A 115 9.30 3.85 8.61
N ARG A 116 8.60 4.93 8.27
CA ARG A 116 8.39 6.06 9.18
C ARG A 116 7.58 5.66 10.41
N SER A 117 6.50 4.91 10.19
CA SER A 117 5.62 4.45 11.26
C SER A 117 6.33 3.49 12.21
N LEU A 118 7.03 2.48 11.68
CA LEU A 118 7.78 1.52 12.48
C LEU A 118 8.90 2.20 13.27
N LYS A 119 9.59 3.17 12.68
CA LYS A 119 10.61 3.95 13.40
C LYS A 119 10.00 4.73 14.58
N ALA A 120 8.91 5.46 14.35
CA ALA A 120 8.25 6.21 15.42
C ALA A 120 7.71 5.28 16.52
N PHE A 121 7.20 4.10 16.14
CA PHE A 121 6.81 3.06 17.07
C PHE A 121 8.00 2.59 17.92
N GLN A 122 9.12 2.21 17.30
CA GLN A 122 10.31 1.71 18.00
C GLN A 122 10.90 2.74 18.97
N GLU A 123 10.91 4.03 18.58
CA GLU A 123 11.37 5.13 19.44
C GLU A 123 10.51 5.30 20.71
N ARG A 124 9.23 4.94 20.67
CA ARG A 124 8.29 5.11 21.80
C ARG A 124 8.09 3.83 22.60
N CYS A 125 8.05 2.69 21.93
CA CYS A 125 7.87 1.36 22.50
C CYS A 125 9.22 0.64 22.67
N ALA A 126 10.17 1.27 23.37
CA ALA A 126 11.55 0.80 23.48
C ALA A 126 11.75 -0.56 24.17
N LEU A 127 10.75 -1.03 24.94
CA LEU A 127 10.77 -2.34 25.60
C LEU A 127 10.15 -3.45 24.76
N TYR A 128 9.55 -3.12 23.62
CA TYR A 128 8.92 -4.09 22.75
C TYR A 128 9.92 -4.57 21.69
N ASP A 129 10.18 -5.87 21.68
CA ASP A 129 11.04 -6.49 20.68
C ASP A 129 10.28 -6.64 19.35
N LEU A 130 10.79 -5.97 18.32
CA LEU A 130 10.23 -6.09 16.97
C LEU A 130 10.51 -7.49 16.40
N PRO A 131 9.55 -8.07 15.66
CA PRO A 131 9.81 -9.27 14.86
C PRO A 131 10.98 -9.05 13.89
N GLU A 132 11.79 -10.09 13.70
CA GLU A 132 13.04 -10.04 12.91
C GLU A 132 12.82 -9.45 11.50
N ASN A 133 11.75 -9.85 10.81
CA ASN A 133 11.43 -9.35 9.48
C ASN A 133 11.14 -7.84 9.44
N MET A 134 10.61 -7.27 10.52
CA MET A 134 10.35 -5.83 10.63
C MET A 134 11.61 -5.06 11.02
N GLN A 135 12.46 -5.66 11.86
CA GLN A 135 13.77 -5.10 12.18
C GLN A 135 14.65 -5.02 10.92
N GLU A 136 14.73 -6.12 10.16
CA GLU A 136 15.45 -6.13 8.87
C GLU A 136 14.92 -5.09 7.89
N PHE A 137 13.60 -4.90 7.84
CA PHE A 137 12.99 -3.91 6.98
C PHE A 137 13.42 -2.48 7.35
N LEU A 138 13.49 -2.16 8.65
CA LEU A 138 14.00 -0.87 9.12
C LEU A 138 15.50 -0.70 8.79
N ASP A 139 16.31 -1.71 9.04
CA ASP A 139 17.76 -1.66 8.84
C ASP A 139 18.12 -1.42 7.36
N LYS A 140 17.43 -2.12 6.44
CA LYS A 140 17.60 -1.95 4.98
C LYS A 140 17.23 -0.55 4.46
N ARG A 141 16.55 0.27 5.26
CA ARG A 141 16.15 1.64 4.90
C ARG A 141 17.09 2.70 5.46
N HIS A 142 17.97 2.33 6.39
CA HIS A 142 18.94 3.20 7.03
C HIS A 142 20.38 3.02 6.51
N GLY A 143 20.64 1.98 5.70
CA GLY A 143 21.85 1.84 4.88
C GLY A 143 21.69 2.42 3.49
#